data_AF-A0A1X7HFG9-F1
#
_entry.id   AF-A0A1X7HFG9-F1
#
_cell.length_a   1.000
_cell.length_b   1.000
_cell.length_c   1.000
_cell.angle_alpha   90.00
_cell.angle_beta   90.00
_cell.angle_gamma   90.00
#
_symmetry.space_group_name_H-M   'P 1'
#
loop_
_entity.id
_entity.type
_entity.pdbx_description
1 polymer ?
#
loop_
_entity_poly.entity_id
_entity_poly.type
_entity_poly.pdbx_seq_one_letter_code
_entity_poly.pdbx_strand_id
1 'polypeptide(L)'
;MRFILSAVIIAMVTYIHGIGDEPKQVLTAAFAEAQPSLTQDKELLRRLEKLEPPTPTDIQTPFFQRPFPSMMKTTKEVMHRGVILPFRLILNDSQWQRPLYKEQWHSTYSGGRWAYMPLRLFYAQHRLFTTSAVGLSNLYDFLHNLGLSDLNVEQKGATQEERVNEVVAVVMQAKIERVVTKGNQVVIVARPQRTGVQAITINKLNMKLDNEDEAILFQLVTPDGDEIDYSIY
;
A
#
# COMPACT_ATOMS: atom_id res chain seq x y z
N MET A 1 -14.20 -11.16 25.37
CA MET A 1 -15.39 -10.28 25.35
C MET A 1 -15.28 -9.30 26.50
N ARG A 2 -15.04 -8.02 26.21
CA ARG A 2 -15.03 -6.96 27.24
C ARG A 2 -16.44 -6.38 27.33
N PHE A 3 -17.09 -6.58 28.48
CA PHE A 3 -18.39 -6.02 28.79
C PHE A 3 -18.25 -4.51 28.99
N ILE A 4 -19.03 -3.73 28.24
CA ILE A 4 -19.22 -2.30 28.49
C ILE A 4 -20.10 -2.19 29.73
N LEU A 5 -19.58 -1.55 30.78
CA LEU A 5 -20.31 -1.27 32.00
C LEU A 5 -21.37 -0.20 31.71
N SER A 6 -22.64 -0.59 31.57
CA SER A 6 -23.76 0.34 31.56
C SER A 6 -24.14 0.68 33.00
N ALA A 7 -23.97 1.94 33.39
CA ALA A 7 -24.43 2.44 34.68
C ALA A 7 -25.96 2.52 34.70
N VAL A 8 -26.59 1.82 35.65
CA VAL A 8 -28.02 1.93 35.94
C VAL A 8 -28.17 2.89 37.12
N ILE A 9 -28.82 4.03 36.90
CA ILE A 9 -29.20 4.97 37.96
C ILE A 9 -30.62 4.58 38.41
N ILE A 10 -30.75 4.07 39.63
CA ILE A 10 -32.04 3.81 40.27
C ILE A 10 -32.43 5.06 41.06
N ALA A 11 -33.49 5.74 40.65
CA ALA A 11 -34.13 6.75 41.49
C ALA A 11 -35.21 6.08 42.35
N MET A 12 -35.00 6.02 43.67
CA MET A 12 -36.07 5.69 44.62
C MET A 12 -36.94 6.93 44.81
N VAL A 13 -38.24 6.81 44.51
CA VAL A 13 -39.25 7.79 44.91
C VAL A 13 -40.13 7.14 45.96
N THR A 14 -39.95 7.53 47.22
CA THR A 14 -40.89 7.26 48.31
C THR A 14 -42.09 8.19 48.17
N TYR A 15 -43.28 7.63 47.99
CA TYR A 15 -44.55 8.36 47.93
C TYR A 15 -45.28 8.22 49.28
N ILE A 16 -45.35 9.31 50.06
CA ILE A 16 -46.24 9.41 51.23
C ILE A 16 -47.50 10.15 50.77
N HIS A 17 -48.66 9.51 50.98
CA HIS A 17 -49.98 10.03 50.64
C HIS A 17 -50.35 11.25 51.50
N GLY A 18 -50.72 12.36 50.86
CA GLY A 18 -51.33 13.51 51.53
C GLY A 18 -51.57 14.71 50.61
N ILE A 19 -52.76 14.76 49.99
CA ILE A 19 -53.57 15.93 49.60
C ILE A 19 -52.83 17.24 49.23
N GLY A 20 -52.96 17.66 47.96
CA GLY A 20 -52.96 19.08 47.56
C GLY A 20 -51.89 19.50 46.53
N ASP A 21 -52.37 19.95 45.37
CA ASP A 21 -51.71 20.73 44.31
C ASP A 21 -50.53 20.14 43.51
N GLU A 22 -50.71 20.12 42.17
CA GLU A 22 -49.64 19.88 41.20
C GLU A 22 -48.51 20.92 41.33
N PRO A 23 -47.27 20.49 41.04
CA PRO A 23 -46.55 21.19 39.99
C PRO A 23 -45.97 20.22 38.96
N LYS A 24 -46.19 20.55 37.68
CA LYS A 24 -45.49 19.99 36.52
C LYS A 24 -43.97 20.07 36.74
N GLN A 25 -43.34 18.98 37.18
CA GLN A 25 -41.90 18.82 37.09
C GLN A 25 -41.54 18.22 35.72
N VAL A 26 -41.12 19.11 34.84
CA VAL A 26 -40.37 18.79 33.63
C VAL A 26 -39.10 18.06 34.06
N LEU A 27 -39.03 16.76 33.81
CA LEU A 27 -37.80 15.98 33.85
C LEU A 27 -36.93 16.40 32.67
N THR A 28 -36.15 17.47 32.84
CA THR A 28 -34.99 17.73 31.98
C THR A 28 -33.90 16.73 32.37
N ALA A 29 -33.88 15.59 31.69
CA ALA A 29 -32.71 14.73 31.67
C ALA A 29 -31.56 15.53 31.02
N ALA A 30 -30.66 16.07 31.84
CA ALA A 30 -29.44 16.68 31.38
C ALA A 30 -28.57 15.58 30.76
N PHE A 31 -28.53 15.53 29.43
CA PHE A 31 -27.48 14.83 28.71
C PHE A 31 -26.18 15.58 28.99
N ALA A 32 -25.40 15.11 29.96
CA ALA A 32 -24.03 15.54 30.12
C ALA A 32 -23.25 15.01 28.90
N GLU A 33 -23.10 15.83 27.87
CA GLU A 33 -22.09 15.63 26.84
C GLU A 33 -20.74 15.57 27.54
N ALA A 34 -20.16 14.38 27.64
CA ALA A 34 -18.81 14.21 28.13
C ALA A 34 -17.87 14.92 27.15
N GLN A 35 -17.42 16.12 27.49
CA GLN A 35 -16.44 16.84 26.68
C GLN A 35 -15.13 16.04 26.65
N PRO A 36 -14.53 15.83 25.46
CA PRO A 36 -13.23 15.18 25.36
C PRO A 36 -12.19 15.93 26.20
N SER A 37 -11.34 15.19 26.91
CA SER A 37 -10.24 15.81 27.64
C SER A 37 -9.23 16.45 26.68
N LEU A 38 -8.58 17.54 27.08
CA LEU A 38 -7.53 18.22 26.31
C LEU A 38 -6.42 17.27 25.79
N THR A 39 -6.15 16.19 26.53
CA THR A 39 -5.18 15.14 26.15
C THR A 39 -5.68 14.28 24.98
N GLN A 40 -6.98 14.02 24.93
CA GLN A 40 -7.63 13.27 23.85
C GLN A 40 -7.61 14.08 22.54
N ASP A 41 -7.83 15.39 22.61
CA ASP A 41 -7.79 16.26 21.43
C ASP A 41 -6.39 16.31 20.81
N LYS A 42 -5.34 16.42 21.64
CA LYS A 42 -3.95 16.41 21.18
C LYS A 42 -3.57 15.10 20.48
N GLU A 43 -4.02 13.95 21.00
CA GLU A 43 -3.74 12.66 20.37
C GLU A 43 -4.52 12.49 19.06
N LEU A 44 -5.76 13.00 18.98
CA LEU A 44 -6.53 12.98 17.72
C LEU A 44 -5.87 13.84 16.64
N LEU A 45 -5.40 15.03 16.98
CA LEU A 45 -4.67 15.89 16.05
C LEU A 45 -3.40 15.21 15.54
N ARG A 46 -2.61 14.62 16.45
CA ARG A 46 -1.39 13.86 16.09
C ARG A 46 -1.69 12.66 15.18
N ARG A 47 -2.86 12.04 15.32
CA ARG A 47 -3.30 10.95 14.42
C ARG A 47 -3.71 11.48 13.05
N LEU A 48 -4.39 12.62 13.00
CA LEU A 48 -4.82 13.26 11.76
C LEU A 48 -3.61 13.66 10.90
N GLU A 49 -2.58 14.23 11.51
CA GLU A 49 -1.31 14.60 10.86
C GLU A 49 -0.61 13.43 10.15
N LYS A 50 -0.91 12.18 10.53
CA LYS A 50 -0.35 10.98 9.91
C LYS A 50 -1.16 10.44 8.75
N LEU A 51 -2.43 10.85 8.66
CA LEU A 51 -3.35 10.36 7.64
C LEU A 51 -3.28 11.21 6.38
N GLU A 52 -3.14 12.52 6.51
CA GLU A 52 -3.21 13.45 5.38
C GLU A 52 -2.41 14.73 5.64
N PRO A 53 -2.12 15.53 4.60
CA PRO A 53 -1.49 16.84 4.77
C PRO A 53 -2.28 17.74 5.73
N PRO A 54 -1.61 18.62 6.49
CA PRO A 54 -2.27 19.52 7.44
C PRO A 54 -3.19 20.55 6.78
N THR A 55 -2.98 20.83 5.49
CA THR A 55 -3.84 21.71 4.70
C THR A 55 -4.19 21.05 3.36
N PRO A 56 -5.39 21.28 2.82
CA PRO A 56 -5.75 20.79 1.49
C PRO A 56 -4.74 21.24 0.44
N THR A 57 -4.15 20.28 -0.27
CA THR A 57 -3.09 20.54 -1.25
C THR A 57 -3.09 19.47 -2.33
N ASP A 58 -2.76 19.86 -3.55
CA ASP A 58 -2.57 18.93 -4.65
C ASP A 58 -1.20 18.27 -4.52
N ILE A 59 -1.18 16.94 -4.48
CA ILE A 59 0.04 16.15 -4.41
C ILE A 59 0.27 15.51 -5.78
N GLN A 60 1.39 15.84 -6.41
CA GLN A 60 1.92 15.06 -7.54
C GLN A 60 2.72 13.87 -7.01
N THR A 61 2.86 12.82 -7.83
CA THR A 61 3.46 11.55 -7.43
C THR A 61 4.74 11.74 -6.61
N PRO A 62 4.87 11.10 -5.43
CA PRO A 62 5.83 11.53 -4.41
C PRO A 62 7.28 11.10 -4.65
N PHE A 63 7.64 10.59 -5.83
CA PHE A 63 8.94 9.97 -6.07
C PHE A 63 9.82 10.87 -6.94
N PHE A 64 11.02 11.20 -6.44
CA PHE A 64 12.10 11.75 -7.25
C PHE A 64 12.44 10.74 -8.34
N GLN A 65 12.07 11.07 -9.57
CA GLN A 65 12.35 10.24 -10.72
C GLN A 65 13.67 10.70 -11.32
N ARG A 66 14.61 9.76 -11.48
CA ARG A 66 15.64 9.89 -12.51
C ARG A 66 14.96 10.28 -13.83
N PRO A 67 15.67 10.96 -14.75
CA PRO A 67 15.08 11.29 -16.04
C PRO A 67 14.50 10.04 -16.69
N PHE A 68 13.28 10.18 -17.21
CA PHE A 68 12.59 9.11 -17.90
C PHE A 68 13.40 8.67 -19.13
N PRO A 69 13.34 7.39 -19.55
CA PRO A 69 14.13 6.91 -20.67
C PRO A 69 13.94 7.76 -21.93
N SER A 70 15.04 8.27 -22.49
CA SER A 70 15.00 9.13 -23.68
C SER A 70 14.75 8.34 -24.97
N MET A 71 15.17 7.07 -24.99
CA MET A 71 15.15 6.18 -26.16
C MET A 71 14.05 5.11 -26.08
N MET A 72 12.79 5.53 -25.93
CA MET A 72 11.69 4.59 -25.85
C MET A 72 11.29 3.96 -27.19
N LYS A 73 11.01 2.65 -27.13
CA LYS A 73 10.37 1.85 -28.16
C LYS A 73 8.96 1.46 -27.71
N THR A 74 8.13 1.10 -28.68
CA THR A 74 6.81 0.53 -28.37
C THR A 74 6.97 -0.78 -27.62
N THR A 75 6.03 -1.10 -26.73
CA THR A 75 5.97 -2.38 -26.00
C THR A 75 6.05 -3.57 -26.96
N LYS A 76 5.34 -3.54 -28.09
CA LYS A 76 5.39 -4.57 -29.14
C LYS A 76 6.79 -4.73 -29.73
N GLU A 77 7.50 -3.64 -29.99
CA GLU A 77 8.87 -3.70 -30.49
C GLU A 77 9.81 -4.33 -29.44
N VAL A 78 9.71 -3.94 -28.17
CA VAL A 78 10.50 -4.53 -27.08
C VAL A 78 10.19 -6.03 -26.98
N MET A 79 8.92 -6.43 -27.04
CA MET A 79 8.52 -7.84 -26.99
C MET A 79 9.04 -8.68 -28.16
N HIS A 80 9.20 -8.11 -29.35
CA HIS A 80 9.66 -8.84 -30.55
C HIS A 80 11.17 -8.81 -30.74
N ARG A 81 11.84 -7.71 -30.34
CA ARG A 81 13.26 -7.47 -30.65
C ARG A 81 14.13 -7.35 -29.41
N GLY A 82 13.54 -7.36 -28.22
CA GLY A 82 14.25 -7.32 -26.95
C GLY A 82 14.81 -8.68 -26.55
N VAL A 83 15.58 -8.67 -25.47
CA VAL A 83 16.21 -9.86 -24.89
C VAL A 83 15.33 -10.39 -23.77
N ILE A 84 15.05 -11.69 -23.77
CA ILE A 84 14.34 -12.34 -22.65
C ILE A 84 15.20 -12.24 -21.40
N LEU A 85 14.65 -11.64 -20.35
CA LEU A 85 15.31 -11.55 -19.05
C LEU A 85 14.96 -12.77 -18.20
N PRO A 86 15.97 -13.49 -17.67
CA PRO A 86 15.71 -14.47 -16.64
C PRO A 86 15.24 -13.76 -15.37
N PHE A 87 14.24 -14.36 -14.72
CA PHE A 87 13.72 -13.90 -13.44
C PHE A 87 13.50 -15.08 -12.51
N ARG A 88 13.49 -14.81 -11.20
CA ARG A 88 13.14 -15.79 -10.18
C ARG A 88 11.83 -15.42 -9.51
N LEU A 89 10.93 -16.40 -9.39
CA LEU A 89 9.67 -16.24 -8.67
C LEU A 89 9.87 -16.37 -7.16
N ILE A 90 9.67 -15.27 -6.42
CA ILE A 90 9.83 -15.23 -4.96
C ILE A 90 8.48 -15.24 -4.21
N LEU A 91 7.39 -14.83 -4.87
CA LEU A 91 6.02 -14.98 -4.40
C LEU A 91 5.13 -15.45 -5.54
N ASN A 92 4.24 -16.40 -5.23
CA ASN A 92 3.20 -16.82 -6.14
C ASN A 92 1.98 -17.26 -5.32
N ASP A 93 1.02 -16.36 -5.17
CA ASP A 93 -0.25 -16.66 -4.55
C ASP A 93 -1.38 -16.31 -5.52
N SER A 94 -1.98 -17.33 -6.13
CA SER A 94 -3.08 -17.16 -7.10
C SER A 94 -4.42 -16.81 -6.45
N GLN A 95 -4.57 -17.08 -5.15
CA GLN A 95 -5.80 -16.87 -4.40
C GLN A 95 -5.79 -15.56 -3.62
N TRP A 96 -4.64 -14.88 -3.56
CA TRP A 96 -4.52 -13.58 -2.93
C TRP A 96 -5.55 -12.60 -3.49
N GLN A 97 -6.31 -11.99 -2.58
CA GLN A 97 -7.24 -10.93 -2.89
C GLN A 97 -6.62 -9.61 -2.45
N ARG A 98 -6.70 -8.61 -3.32
CA ARG A 98 -6.22 -7.27 -3.01
C ARG A 98 -7.03 -6.72 -1.82
N PRO A 99 -6.39 -6.47 -0.67
CA PRO A 99 -7.10 -5.98 0.48
C PRO A 99 -7.55 -4.53 0.26
N LEU A 100 -8.79 -4.22 0.62
CA LEU A 100 -9.25 -2.84 0.75
C LEU A 100 -8.61 -2.16 1.97
N TYR A 101 -8.39 -2.94 3.03
CA TYR A 101 -7.80 -2.47 4.27
C TYR A 101 -6.99 -3.59 4.94
N LYS A 102 -5.91 -3.20 5.62
CA LYS A 102 -5.12 -4.06 6.50
C LYS A 102 -4.95 -3.36 7.83
N GLU A 103 -4.95 -4.13 8.92
CA GLU A 103 -4.74 -3.61 10.28
C GLU A 103 -3.48 -2.74 10.38
N GLN A 104 -2.40 -3.13 9.69
CA GLN A 104 -1.14 -2.39 9.68
C GLN A 104 -1.23 -0.98 9.07
N TRP A 105 -2.29 -0.67 8.32
CA TRP A 105 -2.54 0.66 7.77
C TRP A 105 -3.32 1.56 8.72
N HIS A 106 -3.68 1.09 9.92
CA HIS A 106 -4.34 1.90 10.92
C HIS A 106 -3.39 2.95 11.51
N SER A 107 -3.89 4.17 11.79
CA SER A 107 -3.07 5.29 12.29
C SER A 107 -2.44 5.03 13.66
N THR A 108 -2.93 4.03 14.40
CA THR A 108 -2.34 3.61 15.69
C THR A 108 -1.38 2.43 15.54
N TYR A 109 -1.40 1.70 14.43
CA TYR A 109 -0.52 0.56 14.23
C TYR A 109 0.90 1.03 13.89
N SER A 110 1.90 0.57 14.64
CA SER A 110 3.30 1.02 14.49
C SER A 110 3.45 2.55 14.43
N GLY A 111 2.63 3.27 15.20
CA GLY A 111 2.63 4.73 15.21
C GLY A 111 2.17 5.36 13.89
N GLY A 112 1.42 4.66 13.04
CA GLY A 112 0.87 5.16 11.79
C GLY A 112 1.83 5.12 10.59
N ARG A 113 2.90 4.32 10.69
CA ARG A 113 3.98 4.22 9.67
C ARG A 113 3.48 4.00 8.23
N TRP A 114 2.36 3.31 8.06
CA TRP A 114 1.77 3.00 6.74
C TRP A 114 0.32 3.52 6.58
N ALA A 115 -0.08 4.48 7.41
CA ALA A 115 -1.45 4.99 7.45
C ALA A 115 -1.69 6.19 6.49
N TYR A 116 -0.63 6.75 5.91
CA TYR A 116 -0.74 7.95 5.08
C TYR A 116 -1.59 7.71 3.83
N MET A 117 -2.72 8.41 3.76
CA MET A 117 -3.79 8.17 2.78
C MET A 117 -3.39 8.46 1.33
N PRO A 118 -2.68 9.57 1.02
CA PRO A 118 -2.22 9.79 -0.36
C PRO A 118 -1.37 8.63 -0.89
N LEU A 119 -0.54 8.04 -0.03
CA LEU A 119 0.24 6.87 -0.41
C LEU A 119 -0.66 5.63 -0.61
N ARG A 120 -1.73 5.45 0.19
CA ARG A 120 -2.71 4.36 -0.04
C ARG A 120 -3.41 4.51 -1.40
N LEU A 121 -3.79 5.73 -1.76
CA LEU A 121 -4.42 6.02 -3.05
C LEU A 121 -3.47 5.72 -4.21
N PHE A 122 -2.21 6.16 -4.11
CA PHE A 122 -1.17 5.83 -5.07
C PHE A 122 -1.04 4.31 -5.24
N TYR A 123 -0.85 3.56 -4.14
CA TYR A 123 -0.75 2.10 -4.23
C TYR A 123 -2.02 1.49 -4.82
N ALA A 124 -3.22 1.97 -4.51
CA ALA A 124 -4.47 1.44 -5.05
C ALA A 124 -4.63 1.59 -6.58
N GLN A 125 -4.03 2.61 -7.17
CA GLN A 125 -4.11 2.89 -8.61
C GLN A 125 -3.26 1.94 -9.45
N HIS A 126 -2.19 1.40 -8.89
CA HIS A 126 -1.23 0.58 -9.61
C HIS A 126 -1.40 -0.92 -9.34
N ARG A 127 -0.88 -1.72 -10.26
CA ARG A 127 -0.79 -3.20 -10.25
C ARG A 127 0.64 -3.68 -10.39
N LEU A 128 1.56 -2.83 -10.86
CA LEU A 128 2.98 -3.09 -10.96
C LEU A 128 3.74 -2.18 -10.01
N PHE A 129 4.67 -2.76 -9.25
CA PHE A 129 5.53 -2.02 -8.35
C PHE A 129 6.95 -2.56 -8.41
N THR A 130 7.93 -1.66 -8.39
CA THR A 130 9.35 -2.02 -8.39
C THR A 130 10.05 -1.46 -7.16
N THR A 131 11.01 -2.21 -6.62
CA THR A 131 11.90 -1.74 -5.56
C THR A 131 13.23 -2.46 -5.61
N SER A 132 14.21 -1.95 -4.86
CA SER A 132 15.50 -2.61 -4.68
C SER A 132 15.38 -3.79 -3.74
N ALA A 133 16.07 -4.89 -4.01
CA ALA A 133 16.23 -5.98 -3.04
C ALA A 133 17.19 -5.62 -1.89
N VAL A 134 17.89 -4.49 -1.98
CA VAL A 134 18.80 -3.96 -0.94
C VAL A 134 18.04 -3.11 0.07
N GLY A 135 18.42 -3.24 1.35
CA GLY A 135 17.85 -2.46 2.44
C GLY A 135 16.57 -3.10 2.95
N LEU A 136 16.72 -4.09 3.84
CA LEU A 136 15.60 -4.89 4.36
C LEU A 136 14.49 -4.03 4.98
N SER A 137 14.83 -2.91 5.62
CA SER A 137 13.82 -1.97 6.14
C SER A 137 12.96 -1.35 5.03
N ASN A 138 13.57 -1.00 3.88
CA ASN A 138 12.83 -0.40 2.76
C ASN A 138 11.96 -1.45 2.09
N LEU A 139 12.47 -2.67 1.92
CA LEU A 139 11.69 -3.79 1.40
C LEU A 139 10.53 -4.13 2.35
N TYR A 140 10.77 -4.13 3.66
CA TYR A 140 9.75 -4.32 4.69
C TYR A 140 8.65 -3.27 4.57
N ASP A 141 9.00 -1.99 4.49
CA ASP A 141 8.03 -0.90 4.28
C ASP A 141 7.26 -1.05 2.97
N PHE A 142 7.96 -1.37 1.89
CA PHE A 142 7.36 -1.58 0.58
C PHE A 142 6.31 -2.69 0.60
N LEU A 143 6.62 -3.85 1.19
CA LEU A 143 5.66 -4.95 1.29
C LEU A 143 4.48 -4.62 2.19
N HIS A 144 4.74 -3.94 3.31
CA HIS A 144 3.68 -3.49 4.21
C HIS A 144 2.75 -2.48 3.52
N ASN A 145 3.29 -1.61 2.68
CA ASN A 145 2.51 -0.69 1.86
C ASN A 145 1.59 -1.41 0.88
N LEU A 146 2.06 -2.50 0.28
CA LEU A 146 1.28 -3.35 -0.63
C LEU A 146 0.26 -4.26 0.07
N GLY A 147 0.27 -4.30 1.41
CA GLY A 147 -0.59 -5.20 2.17
C GLY A 147 -0.16 -6.66 2.08
N LEU A 148 1.11 -6.87 1.73
CA LEU A 148 1.77 -8.17 1.75
C LEU A 148 2.47 -8.30 3.10
N SER A 149 2.35 -9.47 3.72
CA SER A 149 3.08 -9.84 4.93
C SER A 149 4.28 -10.68 4.53
N ASP A 150 5.46 -10.31 5.03
CA ASP A 150 6.75 -11.01 4.93
C ASP A 150 6.87 -11.95 3.72
N LEU A 151 7.27 -11.38 2.59
CA LEU A 151 7.99 -12.20 1.63
C LEU A 151 9.21 -12.71 2.35
N ASN A 152 9.35 -14.03 2.44
CA ASN A 152 10.56 -14.66 2.96
C ASN A 152 11.67 -14.55 1.90
N VAL A 153 11.96 -13.30 1.47
CA VAL A 153 12.99 -12.94 0.48
C VAL A 153 14.35 -13.33 1.02
N GLU A 154 14.55 -13.46 2.33
CA GLU A 154 15.80 -13.98 2.88
C GLU A 154 15.96 -15.48 2.67
N GLN A 155 14.91 -16.29 2.86
CA GLN A 155 14.99 -17.74 2.71
C GLN A 155 14.91 -18.22 1.26
N LYS A 156 14.23 -17.46 0.39
CA LYS A 156 14.12 -17.73 -1.05
C LYS A 156 15.02 -16.84 -1.91
N GLY A 157 15.85 -16.02 -1.27
CA GLY A 157 16.64 -14.94 -1.85
C GLY A 157 18.00 -15.33 -2.36
N ALA A 158 18.63 -14.36 -3.02
CA ALA A 158 20.00 -14.46 -3.47
C ALA A 158 20.92 -14.05 -2.31
N THR A 159 22.20 -14.41 -2.39
CA THR A 159 23.24 -13.95 -1.46
C THR A 159 23.25 -12.43 -1.35
N GLN A 160 23.87 -11.88 -0.29
CA GLN A 160 23.91 -10.44 -0.08
C GLN A 160 24.52 -9.67 -1.25
N GLU A 161 25.53 -10.24 -1.91
CA GLU A 161 26.18 -9.68 -3.10
C GLU A 161 25.24 -9.68 -4.31
N GLU A 162 24.48 -10.75 -4.51
CA GLU A 162 23.51 -10.84 -5.60
C GLU A 162 22.36 -9.83 -5.45
N ARG A 163 21.91 -9.55 -4.22
CA ARG A 163 20.81 -8.59 -3.96
C ARG A 163 21.11 -7.18 -4.43
N VAL A 164 22.37 -6.75 -4.48
CA VAL A 164 22.75 -5.40 -4.95
C VAL A 164 22.28 -5.13 -6.37
N ASN A 165 22.24 -6.19 -7.17
CA ASN A 165 21.86 -6.13 -8.57
C ASN A 165 20.42 -6.58 -8.82
N GLU A 166 19.63 -6.90 -7.80
CA GLU A 166 18.26 -7.36 -7.98
C GLU A 166 17.23 -6.22 -7.86
N VAL A 167 16.33 -6.16 -8.83
CA VAL A 167 15.06 -5.45 -8.73
C VAL A 167 13.98 -6.45 -8.33
N VAL A 168 13.20 -6.11 -7.32
CA VAL A 168 11.97 -6.82 -6.99
C VAL A 168 10.84 -6.16 -7.77
N ALA A 169 10.13 -6.93 -8.60
CA ALA A 169 8.91 -6.50 -9.25
C ALA A 169 7.72 -7.27 -8.68
N VAL A 170 6.72 -6.56 -8.16
CA VAL A 170 5.46 -7.12 -7.66
C VAL A 170 4.36 -6.81 -8.67
N VAL A 171 3.69 -7.86 -9.14
CA VAL A 171 2.57 -7.81 -10.08
C VAL A 171 1.32 -8.34 -9.40
N MET A 172 0.28 -7.52 -9.36
CA MET A 172 -1.02 -7.85 -8.77
C MET A 172 -2.06 -8.11 -9.86
N GLN A 173 -2.94 -9.08 -9.61
CA GLN A 173 -4.09 -9.40 -10.46
C GLN A 173 -3.69 -9.68 -11.92
N ALA A 174 -2.52 -10.28 -12.11
CA ALA A 174 -2.03 -10.76 -13.39
C ALA A 174 -1.01 -11.88 -13.17
N LYS A 175 -0.90 -12.80 -14.13
CA LYS A 175 0.07 -13.89 -14.13
C LYS A 175 1.19 -13.59 -15.13
N ILE A 176 2.41 -13.45 -14.64
CA ILE A 176 3.62 -13.21 -15.42
C ILE A 176 3.90 -14.43 -16.30
N GLU A 177 4.15 -14.18 -17.58
CA GLU A 177 4.54 -15.21 -18.56
C GLU A 177 6.02 -15.13 -18.93
N ARG A 178 6.50 -13.90 -19.15
CA ARG A 178 7.89 -13.63 -19.50
C ARG A 178 8.24 -12.18 -19.21
N VAL A 179 9.53 -11.91 -19.10
CA VAL A 179 10.09 -10.57 -18.97
C VAL A 179 11.05 -10.35 -20.12
N VAL A 180 10.96 -9.19 -20.77
CA VAL A 180 11.78 -8.83 -21.94
C VAL A 180 12.37 -7.44 -21.70
N THR A 181 13.62 -7.22 -22.12
CA THR A 181 14.28 -5.92 -21.99
C THR A 181 14.79 -5.40 -23.31
N LYS A 182 14.86 -4.08 -23.42
CA LYS A 182 15.60 -3.39 -24.48
C LYS A 182 16.03 -2.02 -23.95
N GLY A 183 17.34 -1.84 -23.74
CA GLY A 183 17.87 -0.64 -23.12
C GLY A 183 17.30 -0.43 -21.73
N ASN A 184 16.78 0.76 -21.47
CA ASN A 184 16.17 1.15 -20.20
C ASN A 184 14.69 0.75 -20.06
N GLN A 185 14.13 -0.05 -20.99
CA GLN A 185 12.77 -0.56 -20.90
C GLN A 185 12.73 -2.04 -20.58
N VAL A 186 11.97 -2.40 -19.55
CA VAL A 186 11.65 -3.77 -19.15
C VAL A 186 10.15 -4.00 -19.30
N VAL A 187 9.76 -4.91 -20.19
CA VAL A 187 8.38 -5.29 -20.43
C VAL A 187 8.08 -6.62 -19.74
N ILE A 188 7.17 -6.59 -18.77
CA ILE A 188 6.62 -7.74 -18.09
C ILE A 188 5.33 -8.14 -18.80
N VAL A 189 5.39 -9.22 -19.58
CA VAL A 189 4.22 -9.76 -20.28
C VAL A 189 3.44 -10.64 -19.32
N ALA A 190 2.18 -10.31 -19.09
CA ALA A 190 1.32 -11.01 -18.14
C ALA A 190 -0.11 -11.17 -18.66
N ARG A 191 -0.78 -12.26 -18.27
CA ARG A 191 -2.23 -12.42 -18.49
C ARG A 191 -3.01 -11.79 -17.33
N PRO A 192 -3.93 -10.84 -17.57
CA PRO A 192 -4.79 -10.29 -16.54
C PRO A 192 -5.60 -11.37 -15.81
N GLN A 193 -5.77 -11.21 -14.49
CA GLN A 193 -6.56 -12.07 -13.63
C GLN A 193 -7.42 -11.22 -12.69
N ARG A 194 -8.43 -11.82 -12.04
CA ARG A 194 -9.25 -11.13 -11.03
C ARG A 194 -8.57 -11.09 -9.66
N THR A 195 -7.82 -12.14 -9.36
CA THR A 195 -7.10 -12.36 -8.10
C THR A 195 -5.66 -12.72 -8.40
N GLY A 196 -4.85 -12.75 -7.35
CA GLY A 196 -3.50 -13.25 -7.37
C GLY A 196 -2.45 -12.15 -7.27
N VAL A 197 -1.27 -12.54 -6.79
CA VAL A 197 -0.07 -11.72 -6.74
C VAL A 197 1.15 -12.57 -7.05
N GLN A 198 2.06 -12.02 -7.83
CA GLN A 198 3.38 -12.58 -8.08
C GLN A 198 4.44 -11.54 -7.77
N ALA A 199 5.54 -11.99 -7.17
CA ALA A 199 6.72 -11.16 -7.01
C ALA A 199 7.91 -11.91 -7.62
N ILE A 200 8.70 -11.19 -8.41
CA ILE A 200 9.87 -11.74 -9.09
C ILE A 200 11.12 -10.90 -8.78
N THR A 201 12.29 -11.53 -8.80
CA THR A 201 13.56 -10.81 -8.85
C THR A 201 14.15 -10.85 -10.26
N ILE A 202 14.68 -9.71 -10.70
CA ILE A 202 15.33 -9.54 -12.00
C ILE A 202 16.71 -8.93 -11.76
N ASN A 203 17.76 -9.54 -12.33
CA ASN A 203 19.10 -9.02 -12.22
C ASN A 203 19.34 -7.89 -13.23
N LYS A 204 19.67 -6.69 -12.72
CA LYS A 204 19.96 -5.48 -13.49
C LYS A 204 21.11 -5.65 -14.48
N LEU A 205 22.10 -6.47 -14.14
CA LEU A 205 23.24 -6.73 -15.02
C LEU A 205 22.82 -7.39 -16.34
N ASN A 206 21.67 -8.08 -16.36
CA ASN A 206 21.14 -8.70 -17.57
C ASN A 206 20.36 -7.72 -18.46
N MET A 207 20.02 -6.52 -17.96
CA MET A 207 19.14 -5.56 -18.65
C MET A 207 19.82 -4.86 -19.84
N LYS A 208 21.16 -4.75 -19.83
CA LYS A 208 21.98 -4.05 -20.84
C LYS A 208 21.40 -2.65 -21.13
N LEU A 209 21.46 -1.79 -20.12
CA LEU A 209 20.91 -0.44 -20.18
C LEU A 209 21.59 0.39 -21.28
N ASP A 210 20.82 1.25 -21.93
CA ASP A 210 21.35 2.20 -22.91
C ASP A 210 22.00 3.39 -22.20
N ASN A 211 21.47 3.78 -21.03
CA ASN A 211 21.96 4.88 -20.20
C ASN A 211 21.78 4.58 -18.70
N GLU A 212 22.87 4.54 -17.92
CA GLU A 212 22.81 4.25 -16.47
C GLU A 212 22.30 5.42 -15.61
N ASP A 213 22.29 6.64 -16.16
CA ASP A 213 21.82 7.85 -15.49
C ASP A 213 20.29 8.05 -15.62
N GLU A 214 19.67 7.35 -16.57
CA GLU A 214 18.22 7.33 -16.76
C GLU A 214 17.55 6.31 -15.83
N ALA A 215 16.25 6.48 -15.62
CA ALA A 215 15.45 5.48 -14.93
C ALA A 215 15.33 4.20 -15.76
N ILE A 216 14.95 3.10 -15.11
CA ILE A 216 14.50 1.89 -15.79
C ILE A 216 12.96 1.89 -15.76
N LEU A 217 12.35 1.88 -16.93
CA LEU A 217 10.90 1.82 -17.08
C LEU A 217 10.45 0.36 -17.11
N PHE A 218 9.71 -0.05 -16.10
CA PHE A 218 9.03 -1.34 -16.07
C PHE A 218 7.59 -1.17 -16.54
N GLN A 219 7.17 -1.93 -17.55
CA GLN A 219 5.83 -1.87 -18.14
C GLN A 219 5.16 -3.23 -17.98
N LEU A 220 3.96 -3.24 -17.38
CA LEU A 220 3.11 -4.42 -17.32
C LEU A 220 2.19 -4.42 -18.55
N VAL A 221 2.29 -5.46 -19.38
CA VAL A 221 1.56 -5.51 -20.65
C VAL A 221 0.81 -6.82 -20.83
N THR A 222 -0.25 -6.79 -21.65
CA THR A 222 -0.94 -7.99 -22.13
C THR A 222 -0.05 -8.79 -23.11
N PRO A 223 -0.39 -10.06 -23.41
CA PRO A 223 0.32 -10.82 -24.46
C PRO A 223 0.31 -10.17 -25.84
N ASP A 224 -0.68 -9.30 -26.11
CA ASP A 224 -0.84 -8.56 -27.36
C ASP A 224 -0.03 -7.24 -27.36
N GLY A 225 0.55 -6.86 -26.21
CA GLY A 225 1.42 -5.70 -26.05
C GLY A 225 0.72 -4.42 -25.61
N ASP A 226 -0.54 -4.49 -25.17
CA ASP A 226 -1.24 -3.33 -24.60
C ASP A 226 -0.79 -3.10 -23.16
N GLU A 227 -0.42 -1.87 -22.83
CA GLU A 227 0.03 -1.51 -21.48
C GLU A 227 -1.15 -1.48 -20.50
N ILE A 228 -0.96 -2.11 -19.35
CA ILE A 228 -1.89 -2.15 -18.23
C ILE A 228 -1.46 -1.14 -17.17
N ASP A 229 -0.16 -1.07 -16.90
CA ASP A 229 0.43 -0.23 -15.86
C ASP A 229 1.95 -0.09 -16.06
N TYR A 230 2.58 0.85 -15.36
CA TYR A 230 4.03 1.02 -15.37
C TYR A 230 4.58 1.39 -13.99
N SER A 231 5.88 1.16 -13.80
CA SER A 231 6.64 1.58 -12.63
C SER A 231 8.03 2.07 -13.06
N ILE A 232 8.54 3.07 -12.37
CA ILE A 232 9.84 3.68 -12.63
C ILE A 232 10.79 3.24 -11.52
N TYR A 233 11.96 2.71 -11.89
CA TYR A 233 13.02 2.27 -10.96
C TYR A 233 14.30 3.09 -11.14
#